data_AF-A0AAD1QZQ6-F1
#
_entry.id   AF-A0AAD1QZQ6-F1
#
_cell.length_a   1.000
_cell.length_b   1.000
_cell.length_c   1.000
_cell.angle_alpha   90.00
_cell.angle_beta   90.00
_cell.angle_gamma   90.00
#
_symmetry.space_group_name_H-M   'P 1'
#
loop_
_entity.id
_entity.type
_entity.pdbx_description
1 polymer ?
#
loop_
_entity_poly.entity_id
_entity_poly.type
_entity_poly.pdbx_seq_one_letter_code
_entity_poly.pdbx_strand_id
1 'polypeptide(L)'
;MALTGLLQRLNSMGYKNWIKAGHCLLLLKGSLQEFVVSEMKSFHRELRSKIPAALQNSSCQCKATGKTFHPGCPVCAEWKRLILNHHMNRNGEIHWGNCNPSLWPTNYWEVAKAYMPRGHADKRGPELCDASAILNLINACDRFRRFDNSKVRAVLSSDWFVEDCDRYETDGLPSREETTSLSVYEVEKQLIQQLLEETYFQIEDKNTWTQQDNDTLQTIKKFLSDNEDLHSDFKADIVRFESLYSHLTFAEGCSL
;
A
#
# COMPACT_ATOMS: atom_id res chain seq x y z
N MET A 1 25.37 20.09 -5.05
CA MET A 1 25.74 18.66 -5.22
C MET A 1 24.50 17.77 -5.33
N ALA A 2 23.40 18.03 -4.62
CA ALA A 2 22.16 17.29 -4.80
C ALA A 2 21.58 17.32 -6.23
N LEU A 3 21.53 18.51 -6.85
CA LEU A 3 20.99 18.68 -8.21
C LEU A 3 21.79 17.95 -9.29
N THR A 4 23.10 17.75 -9.10
CA THR A 4 23.97 17.11 -10.09
C THR A 4 23.75 15.60 -10.18
N GLY A 5 23.45 14.92 -9.07
CA GLY A 5 23.10 13.49 -9.06
C GLY A 5 21.75 13.22 -9.74
N LEU A 6 20.73 14.02 -9.39
CA LEU A 6 19.40 13.92 -10.01
C LEU A 6 19.45 14.13 -11.53
N LEU A 7 20.18 15.14 -12.01
CA LEU A 7 20.33 15.39 -13.45
C LEU A 7 20.98 14.22 -14.19
N GLN A 8 21.92 13.51 -13.55
CA GLN A 8 22.53 12.32 -14.14
C GLN A 8 21.53 11.15 -14.24
N ARG A 9 20.73 10.91 -13.19
CA ARG A 9 19.66 9.89 -13.21
C ARG A 9 18.62 10.20 -14.29
N LEU A 10 18.23 11.47 -14.40
CA LEU A 10 17.34 11.98 -15.44
C LEU A 10 17.92 11.95 -16.86
N ASN A 11 19.13 11.44 -17.10
CA ASN A 11 19.59 11.11 -18.45
C ASN A 11 19.32 9.64 -18.84
N SER A 12 18.93 8.79 -17.89
CA SER A 12 18.54 7.40 -18.15
C SER A 12 17.06 7.30 -18.51
N MET A 13 16.75 6.67 -19.65
CA MET A 13 15.37 6.49 -20.10
C MET A 13 14.57 5.60 -19.13
N GLY A 14 15.13 4.47 -18.71
CA GLY A 14 14.47 3.56 -17.77
C GLY A 14 14.13 4.25 -16.44
N TYR A 15 15.04 5.10 -15.95
CA TYR A 15 14.80 5.87 -14.74
C TYR A 15 13.70 6.92 -14.91
N LYS A 16 13.67 7.66 -16.04
CA LYS A 16 12.56 8.59 -16.34
C LYS A 16 11.21 7.88 -16.35
N ASN A 17 11.16 6.71 -16.98
CA ASN A 17 9.94 5.91 -17.10
C ASN A 17 9.46 5.42 -15.74
N TRP A 18 10.38 4.97 -14.89
CA TRP A 18 10.08 4.60 -13.50
C TRP A 18 9.50 5.79 -12.71
N ILE A 19 10.12 6.97 -12.78
CA ILE A 19 9.61 8.18 -12.13
C ILE A 19 8.23 8.57 -12.66
N LYS A 20 8.01 8.53 -13.97
CA LYS A 20 6.71 8.85 -14.58
C LYS A 20 5.62 7.90 -14.08
N ALA A 21 5.87 6.59 -14.12
CA ALA A 21 4.92 5.58 -13.64
C ALA A 21 4.58 5.78 -12.16
N GLY A 22 5.61 5.96 -11.33
CA GLY A 22 5.43 6.21 -9.90
C GLY A 22 4.70 7.53 -9.61
N HIS A 23 4.99 8.60 -10.35
CA HIS A 23 4.26 9.85 -10.22
C HIS A 23 2.78 9.70 -10.60
N CYS A 24 2.47 8.99 -11.68
CA CYS A 24 1.09 8.67 -12.06
C CYS A 24 0.37 7.90 -10.94
N LEU A 25 1.03 6.98 -10.26
CA LEU A 25 0.47 6.26 -9.11
C LEU A 25 0.18 7.19 -7.92
N LEU A 26 1.07 8.14 -7.64
CA LEU A 26 0.85 9.13 -6.57
C LEU A 26 -0.32 10.07 -6.90
N LEU A 27 -0.42 10.55 -8.15
CA LEU A 27 -1.55 11.35 -8.62
C LEU A 27 -2.86 10.58 -8.55
N LEU A 28 -2.85 9.30 -8.97
CA LEU A 28 -3.99 8.41 -8.90
C LEU A 28 -4.44 8.20 -7.44
N LYS A 29 -3.50 7.90 -6.53
CA LYS A 29 -3.77 7.79 -5.09
C LYS A 29 -4.45 9.04 -4.56
N GLY A 30 -3.86 10.22 -4.80
CA GLY A 30 -4.40 11.50 -4.33
C GLY A 30 -5.81 11.76 -4.85
N SER A 31 -6.05 11.47 -6.13
CA SER A 31 -7.35 11.65 -6.77
C SER A 31 -8.43 10.68 -6.25
N LEU A 32 -8.05 9.46 -5.87
CA LEU A 32 -8.98 8.46 -5.34
C LEU A 32 -9.28 8.62 -3.84
N GLN A 33 -8.40 9.31 -3.10
CA GLN A 33 -8.47 9.37 -1.65
C GLN A 33 -9.81 9.93 -1.13
N GLU A 34 -10.22 11.12 -1.59
CA GLU A 34 -11.46 11.75 -1.12
C GLU A 34 -12.70 10.93 -1.52
N PHE A 35 -12.68 10.39 -2.73
CA PHE A 35 -13.73 9.53 -3.25
C PHE A 35 -13.92 8.30 -2.36
N VAL A 36 -12.84 7.59 -2.05
CA VAL A 36 -12.87 6.39 -1.19
C VAL A 36 -13.29 6.73 0.24
N VAL A 37 -12.80 7.84 0.80
CA VAL A 37 -13.23 8.29 2.14
C VAL A 37 -14.75 8.49 2.17
N SER A 38 -15.30 9.17 1.16
CA SER A 38 -16.73 9.46 1.09
C SER A 38 -17.57 8.19 0.97
N GLU A 39 -17.20 7.32 0.03
CA GLU A 39 -17.90 6.06 -0.24
C GLU A 39 -17.84 5.12 0.97
N MET A 40 -16.67 4.97 1.60
CA MET A 40 -16.52 4.08 2.75
C MET A 40 -17.22 4.60 4.01
N LYS A 41 -17.26 5.93 4.24
CA LYS A 41 -18.08 6.50 5.31
C LYS A 41 -19.57 6.26 5.07
N SER A 42 -20.04 6.42 3.83
CA SER A 42 -21.43 6.14 3.49
C SER A 42 -21.77 4.65 3.67
N PHE A 43 -20.89 3.78 3.18
CA PHE A 43 -21.04 2.33 3.29
C PHE A 43 -21.04 1.87 4.75
N HIS A 44 -20.16 2.43 5.58
CA HIS A 44 -20.11 2.13 7.01
C HIS A 44 -21.43 2.46 7.72
N ARG A 45 -22.03 3.63 7.42
CA ARG A 45 -23.36 3.98 7.96
C ARG A 45 -24.45 2.99 7.52
N GLU A 46 -24.40 2.56 6.26
CA GLU A 46 -25.31 1.54 5.75
C GLU A 46 -25.15 0.22 6.50
N LEU A 47 -23.91 -0.28 6.66
CA LEU A 47 -23.64 -1.50 7.42
C LEU A 47 -24.13 -1.39 8.87
N ARG A 48 -23.86 -0.27 9.54
CA ARG A 48 -24.32 -0.03 10.92
C ARG A 48 -25.84 -0.09 11.05
N SER A 49 -26.59 0.39 10.05
CA SER A 49 -28.05 0.32 10.06
C SER A 49 -28.59 -1.12 9.97
N LYS A 50 -27.80 -2.05 9.43
CA LYS A 50 -28.14 -3.48 9.31
C LYS A 50 -27.77 -4.30 10.54
N ILE A 51 -26.98 -3.74 11.47
CA ILE A 51 -26.60 -4.42 12.72
C ILE A 51 -27.77 -4.35 13.71
N PRO A 52 -28.09 -5.45 14.40
CA PRO A 52 -29.10 -5.45 15.45
C PRO A 52 -28.83 -4.37 16.50
N ALA A 53 -29.88 -3.65 16.94
CA ALA A 53 -29.75 -2.54 17.89
C ALA A 53 -28.95 -2.89 19.16
N ALA A 54 -29.09 -4.12 19.65
CA ALA A 54 -28.35 -4.64 20.81
C ALA A 54 -26.81 -4.73 20.60
N LEU A 55 -26.34 -4.74 19.35
CA LEU A 55 -24.93 -4.88 18.99
C LEU A 55 -24.36 -3.63 18.31
N GLN A 56 -25.20 -2.65 17.96
CA GLN A 56 -24.83 -1.53 17.08
C GLN A 56 -23.73 -0.61 17.65
N ASN A 57 -23.67 -0.48 18.98
CA ASN A 57 -22.64 0.27 19.69
C ASN A 57 -21.78 -0.62 20.60
N SER A 58 -21.95 -1.93 20.49
CA SER A 58 -21.21 -2.90 21.29
C SER A 58 -19.82 -3.08 20.72
N SER A 59 -18.80 -2.78 21.51
CA SER A 59 -17.41 -3.11 21.19
C SER A 59 -17.08 -4.52 21.69
N CYS A 60 -16.22 -5.22 20.96
CA CYS A 60 -15.56 -6.42 21.48
C CYS A 60 -14.19 -6.06 22.08
N GLN A 61 -13.52 -7.05 22.67
CA GLN A 61 -12.09 -7.00 23.04
C GLN A 61 -11.26 -7.95 22.17
N CYS A 62 -11.84 -8.42 21.07
CA CYS A 62 -11.21 -9.40 20.19
C CYS A 62 -10.08 -8.76 19.40
N LYS A 63 -8.99 -9.52 19.23
CA LYS A 63 -7.92 -9.20 18.29
C LYS A 63 -8.07 -10.10 17.07
N ALA A 64 -7.85 -9.53 15.90
CA ALA A 64 -7.72 -10.29 14.67
C ALA A 64 -6.24 -10.54 14.39
N THR A 65 -5.91 -11.74 13.92
CA THR A 65 -4.54 -12.14 13.61
C THR A 65 -4.55 -12.95 12.33
N GLY A 66 -3.73 -12.53 11.36
CA GLY A 66 -3.67 -13.16 10.05
C GLY A 66 -5.05 -13.27 9.39
N LYS A 67 -5.57 -14.51 9.31
CA LYS A 67 -6.83 -14.85 8.61
C LYS A 67 -7.98 -15.17 9.56
N THR A 68 -7.81 -15.00 10.87
CA THR A 68 -8.84 -15.38 11.85
C THR A 68 -9.01 -14.31 12.92
N PHE A 69 -10.16 -14.38 13.58
CA PHE A 69 -10.43 -13.68 14.83
C PHE A 69 -11.32 -14.60 15.69
N HIS A 70 -11.54 -14.22 16.94
CA HIS A 70 -12.26 -15.05 17.92
C HIS A 70 -13.64 -15.55 17.43
N PRO A 71 -13.85 -16.87 17.29
CA PRO A 71 -15.02 -17.44 16.61
C PRO A 71 -16.33 -17.31 17.40
N GLY A 72 -16.26 -17.14 18.74
CA GLY A 72 -17.44 -17.08 19.60
C GLY A 72 -18.01 -15.69 19.85
N CYS A 73 -17.44 -14.62 19.27
CA CYS A 73 -17.89 -13.25 19.57
C CYS A 73 -19.09 -12.86 18.69
N PRO A 74 -20.28 -12.57 19.27
CA PRO A 74 -21.46 -12.22 18.49
C PRO A 74 -21.30 -10.90 17.72
N VAL A 75 -20.57 -9.92 18.28
CA VAL A 75 -20.25 -8.66 17.61
C VAL A 75 -19.39 -8.92 16.37
N CYS A 76 -18.28 -9.65 16.52
CA CYS A 76 -17.38 -9.91 15.40
C CYS A 76 -18.03 -10.79 14.32
N ALA A 77 -18.85 -11.76 14.72
CA ALA A 77 -19.57 -12.62 13.80
C ALA A 77 -20.52 -11.82 12.89
N GLU A 78 -21.26 -10.87 13.47
CA GLU A 78 -22.21 -10.06 12.71
C GLU A 78 -21.52 -9.08 11.77
N TRP A 79 -20.46 -8.41 12.23
CA TRP A 79 -19.65 -7.55 11.36
C TRP A 79 -19.00 -8.32 10.23
N LYS A 80 -18.38 -9.47 10.49
CA LYS A 80 -17.81 -10.34 9.45
C LYS A 80 -18.85 -10.76 8.43
N ARG A 81 -20.04 -11.17 8.87
CA ARG A 81 -21.14 -11.54 7.97
C ARG A 81 -21.47 -10.40 7.01
N LEU A 82 -21.62 -9.18 7.53
CA LEU A 82 -21.92 -8.00 6.72
C LEU A 82 -20.78 -7.65 5.75
N ILE A 83 -19.52 -7.65 6.21
CA ILE A 83 -18.34 -7.39 5.38
C ILE A 83 -18.25 -8.41 4.24
N LEU A 84 -18.40 -9.69 4.55
CA LEU A 84 -18.33 -10.79 3.58
C LEU A 84 -19.42 -10.73 2.51
N ASN A 85 -20.62 -10.28 2.86
CA ASN A 85 -21.71 -10.14 1.90
C ASN A 85 -21.37 -9.16 0.77
N HIS A 86 -20.53 -8.16 1.08
CA HIS A 86 -20.08 -7.11 0.17
C HIS A 86 -18.68 -7.37 -0.42
N HIS A 87 -18.08 -8.52 -0.12
CA HIS A 87 -16.79 -8.92 -0.68
C HIS A 87 -16.98 -9.59 -2.04
N MET A 88 -16.31 -9.08 -3.07
CA MET A 88 -16.36 -9.61 -4.43
C MET A 88 -15.52 -10.88 -4.58
N ASN A 89 -14.48 -11.04 -3.76
CA ASN A 89 -13.68 -12.26 -3.70
C ASN A 89 -14.16 -13.16 -2.54
N ARG A 90 -15.36 -13.75 -2.66
CA ARG A 90 -16.03 -14.49 -1.56
C ARG A 90 -15.30 -15.76 -1.12
N ASN A 91 -14.51 -16.35 -2.01
CA ASN A 91 -13.72 -17.55 -1.75
C ASN A 91 -12.23 -17.22 -1.52
N GLY A 92 -11.88 -15.93 -1.57
CA GLY A 92 -10.52 -15.46 -1.35
C GLY A 92 -10.15 -15.36 0.11
N GLU A 93 -8.86 -15.25 0.36
CA GLU A 93 -8.34 -15.02 1.69
C GLU A 93 -8.57 -13.57 2.11
N ILE A 94 -9.10 -13.38 3.32
CA ILE A 94 -9.27 -12.06 3.91
C ILE A 94 -8.27 -11.89 5.04
N HIS A 95 -7.50 -10.81 4.96
CA HIS A 95 -6.46 -10.47 5.92
C HIS A 95 -7.07 -9.74 7.12
N TRP A 96 -7.86 -10.45 7.93
CA TRP A 96 -8.48 -9.91 9.14
C TRP A 96 -7.46 -9.27 10.10
N GLY A 97 -6.21 -9.71 10.10
CA GLY A 97 -5.11 -9.11 10.87
C GLY A 97 -4.82 -7.65 10.53
N ASN A 98 -5.30 -7.12 9.40
CA ASN A 98 -5.27 -5.69 9.14
C ASN A 98 -6.28 -4.91 10.03
N CYS A 99 -7.35 -5.56 10.47
CA CYS A 99 -8.47 -4.91 11.12
C CYS A 99 -8.35 -4.95 12.65
N ASN A 100 -8.92 -3.95 13.30
CA ASN A 100 -9.25 -3.97 14.72
C ASN A 100 -10.77 -4.11 14.90
N PRO A 101 -11.28 -5.32 15.22
CA PRO A 101 -12.71 -5.56 15.35
C PRO A 101 -13.44 -4.66 16.35
N SER A 102 -12.74 -4.25 17.42
CA SER A 102 -13.27 -3.36 18.45
C SER A 102 -13.63 -1.97 17.92
N LEU A 103 -13.05 -1.58 16.78
CA LEU A 103 -13.26 -0.28 16.15
C LEU A 103 -14.26 -0.33 14.98
N TRP A 104 -14.73 -1.50 14.54
CA TRP A 104 -15.73 -1.59 13.47
C TRP A 104 -17.00 -0.77 13.73
N PRO A 105 -17.55 -0.65 14.95
CA PRO A 105 -18.72 0.20 15.19
C PRO A 105 -18.53 1.69 14.95
N THR A 106 -17.29 2.20 15.08
CA THR A 106 -17.02 3.64 15.12
C THR A 106 -16.08 4.11 14.01
N ASN A 107 -15.30 3.23 13.41
CA ASN A 107 -14.29 3.57 12.42
C ASN A 107 -14.56 2.85 11.08
N TYR A 108 -14.94 3.64 10.08
CA TYR A 108 -15.18 3.16 8.71
C TYR A 108 -13.94 2.54 8.08
N TRP A 109 -12.74 3.00 8.45
CA TRP A 109 -11.50 2.56 7.84
C TRP A 109 -11.11 1.14 8.28
N GLU A 110 -11.43 0.77 9.52
CA GLU A 110 -11.22 -0.59 10.03
C GLU A 110 -12.08 -1.62 9.30
N VAL A 111 -13.19 -1.19 8.71
CA VAL A 111 -13.99 -2.01 7.79
C VAL A 111 -13.33 -2.05 6.40
N ALA A 112 -12.81 -0.92 5.90
CA ALA A 112 -12.15 -0.84 4.60
C ALA A 112 -10.94 -1.79 4.49
N LYS A 113 -10.15 -1.91 5.55
CA LYS A 113 -8.96 -2.78 5.61
C LYS A 113 -9.24 -4.26 5.35
N ALA A 114 -10.47 -4.72 5.53
CA ALA A 114 -10.86 -6.10 5.25
C ALA A 114 -10.88 -6.42 3.73
N TYR A 115 -10.88 -5.39 2.88
CA TYR A 115 -10.86 -5.50 1.41
C TYR A 115 -9.47 -5.25 0.82
N MET A 116 -8.46 -5.05 1.65
CA MET A 116 -7.10 -4.73 1.22
C MET A 116 -6.18 -5.95 1.37
N PRO A 117 -5.05 -5.98 0.63
CA PRO A 117 -4.01 -6.98 0.86
C PRO A 117 -3.43 -6.87 2.28
N ARG A 118 -2.60 -7.83 2.67
CA ARG A 118 -1.97 -7.83 4.00
C ARG A 118 -1.04 -6.61 4.16
N GLY A 119 -0.84 -6.15 5.40
CA GLY A 119 0.15 -5.11 5.72
C GLY A 119 -0.41 -3.72 5.96
N HIS A 120 -1.69 -3.64 6.32
CA HIS A 120 -2.37 -2.36 6.56
C HIS A 120 -2.91 -2.20 7.98
N ALA A 121 -2.37 -2.95 8.94
CA ALA A 121 -2.82 -2.93 10.33
C ALA A 121 -2.65 -1.54 10.99
N ASP A 122 -1.51 -0.89 10.73
CA ASP A 122 -1.11 0.40 11.28
C ASP A 122 -1.69 1.61 10.52
N LYS A 123 -2.12 1.41 9.26
CA LYS A 123 -2.63 2.48 8.39
C LYS A 123 -3.98 3.00 8.89
N ARG A 124 -4.05 4.24 9.37
CA ARG A 124 -5.26 4.82 10.00
C ARG A 124 -6.27 5.43 9.01
N GLY A 125 -5.85 5.62 7.77
CA GLY A 125 -6.66 6.19 6.70
C GLY A 125 -6.02 5.98 5.33
N PRO A 126 -6.73 6.32 4.24
CA PRO A 126 -6.25 6.14 2.87
C PRO A 126 -5.02 6.98 2.54
N GLU A 127 -4.81 8.09 3.25
CA GLU A 127 -3.63 8.94 3.10
C GLU A 127 -2.33 8.22 3.39
N LEU A 128 -2.37 7.18 4.25
CA LEU A 128 -1.21 6.38 4.63
C LEU A 128 -1.05 5.12 3.77
N CYS A 129 -1.97 4.86 2.84
CA CYS A 129 -1.92 3.73 1.92
C CYS A 129 -1.21 4.10 0.62
N ASP A 130 -0.65 3.12 -0.07
CA ASP A 130 -0.23 3.28 -1.47
C ASP A 130 -1.44 3.20 -2.43
N ALA A 131 -1.20 3.45 -3.71
CA ALA A 131 -2.22 3.35 -4.74
C ALA A 131 -2.77 1.92 -4.89
N SER A 132 -1.92 0.90 -4.75
CA SER A 132 -2.29 -0.51 -4.89
C SER A 132 -3.32 -0.93 -3.84
N ALA A 133 -3.13 -0.55 -2.58
CA ALA A 133 -4.06 -0.82 -1.49
C ALA A 133 -5.45 -0.20 -1.73
N ILE A 134 -5.47 1.05 -2.22
CA ILE A 134 -6.73 1.74 -2.57
C ILE A 134 -7.42 1.04 -3.74
N LEU A 135 -6.68 0.68 -4.78
CA LEU A 135 -7.23 -0.03 -5.94
C LEU A 135 -7.74 -1.43 -5.58
N ASN A 136 -7.05 -2.14 -4.70
CA ASN A 136 -7.50 -3.43 -4.19
C ASN A 136 -8.81 -3.31 -3.39
N LEU A 137 -8.95 -2.29 -2.54
CA LEU A 137 -10.22 -2.00 -1.86
C LEU A 137 -11.36 -1.80 -2.87
N ILE A 138 -11.14 -0.98 -3.90
CA ILE A 138 -12.14 -0.70 -4.95
C ILE A 138 -12.50 -1.97 -5.71
N ASN A 139 -11.52 -2.83 -6.01
CA ASN A 139 -11.72 -4.07 -6.73
C ASN A 139 -12.42 -5.16 -5.90
N ALA A 140 -12.17 -5.20 -4.58
CA ALA A 140 -12.67 -6.25 -3.69
C ALA A 140 -14.04 -5.92 -3.06
N CYS A 141 -14.47 -4.66 -3.02
CA CYS A 141 -15.72 -4.25 -2.39
C CYS A 141 -16.81 -3.95 -3.43
N ASP A 142 -17.96 -4.64 -3.35
CA ASP A 142 -19.06 -4.46 -4.30
C ASP A 142 -19.75 -3.10 -4.22
N ARG A 143 -19.48 -2.31 -3.17
CA ARG A 143 -19.91 -0.91 -3.04
C ARG A 143 -19.46 -0.06 -4.23
N PHE A 144 -18.30 -0.40 -4.81
CA PHE A 144 -17.73 0.27 -5.98
C PHE A 144 -18.16 -0.35 -7.31
N ARG A 145 -19.03 -1.38 -7.32
CA ARG A 145 -19.47 -2.06 -8.54
C ARG A 145 -20.23 -1.16 -9.53
N ARG A 146 -20.68 0.02 -9.10
CA ARG A 146 -21.28 1.03 -9.97
C ARG A 146 -20.30 1.55 -11.03
N PHE A 147 -19.01 1.32 -10.84
CA PHE A 147 -17.94 1.69 -11.77
C PHE A 147 -17.44 0.45 -12.50
N ASP A 148 -17.09 0.61 -13.78
CA ASP A 148 -16.39 -0.46 -14.50
C ASP A 148 -14.96 -0.61 -13.95
N ASN A 149 -14.78 -1.64 -13.13
CA ASN A 149 -13.49 -1.98 -12.54
C ASN A 149 -12.53 -2.69 -13.51
N SER A 150 -12.84 -2.76 -14.82
CA SER A 150 -11.90 -3.25 -15.83
C SER A 150 -10.58 -2.48 -15.82
N LYS A 151 -10.64 -1.15 -15.72
CA LYS A 151 -9.46 -0.28 -15.63
C LYS A 151 -8.67 -0.49 -14.35
N VAL A 152 -9.35 -0.64 -13.22
CA VAL A 152 -8.72 -0.94 -11.92
C VAL A 152 -7.96 -2.27 -12.00
N ARG A 153 -8.57 -3.30 -12.59
CA ARG A 153 -7.91 -4.61 -12.78
C ARG A 153 -6.73 -4.53 -13.74
N ALA A 154 -6.86 -3.80 -14.84
CA ALA A 154 -5.77 -3.60 -15.81
C ALA A 154 -4.54 -2.95 -15.14
N VAL A 155 -4.80 -1.92 -14.31
CA VAL A 155 -3.80 -1.23 -13.51
C VAL A 155 -3.15 -2.18 -12.50
N LEU A 156 -3.93 -2.96 -11.75
CA LEU A 156 -3.40 -3.94 -10.77
C LEU A 156 -2.62 -5.09 -11.41
N SER A 157 -2.94 -5.46 -12.66
CA SER A 157 -2.23 -6.51 -13.40
C SER A 157 -1.02 -6.02 -14.19
N SER A 158 -0.79 -4.70 -14.23
CA SER A 158 0.32 -4.13 -14.98
C SER A 158 1.64 -4.46 -14.30
N ASP A 159 2.66 -4.79 -15.09
CA ASP A 159 4.06 -4.87 -14.67
C ASP A 159 4.71 -3.47 -14.55
N TRP A 160 3.93 -2.41 -14.82
CA TRP A 160 4.32 -1.01 -14.79
C TRP A 160 5.51 -0.69 -15.71
N PHE A 161 5.77 -1.55 -16.69
CA PHE A 161 6.76 -1.31 -17.71
C PHE A 161 6.23 -0.26 -18.67
N VAL A 162 6.78 0.96 -18.60
CA VAL A 162 6.45 2.02 -19.54
C VAL A 162 7.34 1.85 -20.77
N GLU A 163 6.78 1.31 -21.85
CA GLU A 163 7.37 1.41 -23.18
C GLU A 163 7.28 2.85 -23.70
N ASP A 164 8.33 3.23 -24.42
CA ASP A 164 8.60 4.54 -25.03
C ASP A 164 7.37 5.46 -25.19
N CYS A 165 7.28 6.49 -24.34
CA CYS A 165 6.15 7.44 -24.31
C CYS A 165 6.04 8.29 -25.58
N ASP A 166 7.07 8.34 -26.43
CA ASP A 166 7.10 9.17 -27.64
C ASP A 166 6.07 8.77 -28.70
N ARG A 167 5.34 7.65 -28.50
CA ARG A 167 4.30 7.14 -29.40
C ARG A 167 2.86 7.35 -28.94
N TYR A 168 2.62 7.87 -27.74
CA TYR A 168 1.25 8.08 -27.25
C TYR A 168 0.84 9.54 -27.42
N GLU A 169 -0.24 9.78 -28.18
CA GLU A 169 -0.92 11.07 -28.15
C GLU A 169 -1.40 11.33 -26.72
N THR A 170 -1.01 12.47 -26.14
CA THR A 170 -1.49 12.91 -24.83
C THR A 170 -2.99 13.18 -24.92
N ASP A 171 -3.80 12.37 -24.24
CA ASP A 171 -5.26 12.52 -24.13
C ASP A 171 -5.68 13.57 -23.09
N GLY A 172 -4.72 14.11 -22.34
CA GLY A 172 -4.90 15.19 -21.38
C GLY A 172 -4.88 16.58 -22.02
N LEU A 173 -5.63 17.51 -21.40
CA LEU A 173 -5.42 18.94 -21.65
C LEU A 173 -3.93 19.27 -21.36
N PRO A 174 -3.26 20.09 -22.19
CA PRO A 174 -1.88 20.48 -21.93
C PRO A 174 -1.80 21.18 -20.57
N SER A 175 -1.31 20.47 -19.57
CA SER A 175 -1.08 21.04 -18.24
C SER A 175 0.11 22.00 -18.36
N ARG A 176 -0.06 23.18 -17.76
CA ARG A 176 0.88 24.29 -17.83
C ARG A 176 1.99 24.21 -16.76
N GLU A 177 2.04 23.11 -16.02
CA GLU A 177 2.98 22.90 -14.91
C GLU A 177 4.07 21.93 -15.34
N GLU A 178 5.19 22.49 -15.77
CA GLU A 178 6.44 21.74 -15.93
C GLU A 178 6.83 21.17 -14.55
N THR A 179 7.01 19.85 -14.47
CA THR A 179 7.49 19.18 -13.26
C THR A 179 8.90 19.68 -12.94
N THR A 180 9.04 20.49 -11.89
CA THR A 180 10.33 21.01 -11.44
C THR A 180 11.23 19.89 -10.89
N SER A 181 12.55 20.09 -10.89
CA SER A 181 13.48 19.12 -10.28
C SER A 181 13.21 18.86 -8.79
N LEU A 182 12.68 19.84 -8.05
CA LEU A 182 12.26 19.67 -6.65
C LEU A 182 11.05 18.74 -6.52
N SER A 183 10.11 18.81 -7.47
CA SER A 183 8.99 17.85 -7.49
C SER A 183 9.43 16.44 -7.88
N VAL A 184 10.48 16.27 -8.69
CA VAL A 184 11.01 14.93 -9.01
C VAL A 184 11.67 14.29 -7.79
N TYR A 185 12.47 15.05 -7.04
CA TYR A 185 13.09 14.58 -5.80
C TYR A 185 12.06 14.11 -4.76
N GLU A 186 10.97 14.86 -4.59
CA GLU A 186 9.90 14.49 -3.67
C GLU A 186 9.19 13.19 -4.12
N VAL A 187 9.00 13.02 -5.43
CA VAL A 187 8.47 11.77 -5.99
C VAL A 187 9.42 10.60 -5.71
N GLU A 188 10.73 10.76 -5.93
CA GLU A 188 11.72 9.72 -5.60
C GLU A 188 11.62 9.29 -4.15
N LYS A 189 11.58 10.26 -3.24
CA LYS A 189 11.49 10.00 -1.81
C LYS A 189 10.26 9.16 -1.47
N GLN A 190 9.10 9.54 -1.99
CA GLN A 190 7.86 8.79 -1.73
C GLN A 190 7.88 7.38 -2.31
N LEU A 191 8.44 7.19 -3.52
CA LEU A 191 8.52 5.88 -4.15
C LEU A 191 9.50 4.95 -3.43
N ILE A 192 10.66 5.47 -3.03
CA ILE A 192 11.64 4.70 -2.25
C ILE A 192 11.05 4.31 -0.90
N GLN A 193 10.39 5.24 -0.21
CA GLN A 193 9.71 4.95 1.06
C GLN A 193 8.68 3.82 0.92
N GLN A 194 7.85 3.84 -0.15
CA GLN A 194 6.87 2.79 -0.40
C GLN A 194 7.53 1.43 -0.68
N LEU A 195 8.59 1.41 -1.50
CA LEU A 195 9.34 0.18 -1.79
C LEU A 195 10.00 -0.41 -0.53
N LEU A 196 10.53 0.45 0.35
CA LEU A 196 11.09 0.06 1.64
C LEU A 196 10.03 -0.58 2.54
N GLU A 197 8.89 0.09 2.70
CA GLU A 197 7.77 -0.41 3.50
C GLU A 197 7.27 -1.76 3.00
N GLU A 198 7.10 -1.92 1.69
CA GLU A 198 6.69 -3.19 1.09
C GLU A 198 7.73 -4.30 1.35
N THR A 199 9.02 -4.00 1.16
CA THR A 199 10.08 -4.99 1.36
C THR A 199 10.17 -5.44 2.82
N TYR A 200 10.15 -4.49 3.76
CA TYR A 200 10.14 -4.82 5.19
C TYR A 200 8.90 -5.63 5.56
N PHE A 201 7.74 -5.26 5.01
CA PHE A 201 6.51 -5.99 5.25
C PHE A 201 6.62 -7.44 4.76
N GLN A 202 7.10 -7.68 3.54
CA GLN A 202 7.27 -9.03 3.00
C GLN A 202 8.21 -9.90 3.85
N ILE A 203 9.29 -9.31 4.39
CA ILE A 203 10.23 -9.98 5.29
C ILE A 203 9.56 -10.39 6.61
N GLU A 204 8.87 -9.45 7.26
CA GLU A 204 8.12 -9.71 8.49
C GLU A 204 7.02 -10.76 8.28
N ASP A 205 6.42 -10.79 7.09
CA ASP A 205 5.28 -11.64 6.76
C ASP A 205 5.62 -13.13 6.61
N LYS A 206 6.66 -13.39 5.80
CA LYS A 206 7.10 -14.74 5.47
C LYS A 206 7.86 -15.36 6.65
N ASN A 207 8.34 -14.54 7.59
CA ASN A 207 9.27 -14.92 8.65
C ASN A 207 10.48 -15.71 8.09
N THR A 208 10.77 -15.50 6.81
CA THR A 208 11.85 -16.09 6.04
C THR A 208 12.46 -14.99 5.21
N TRP A 209 13.78 -14.90 5.30
CA TRP A 209 14.57 -13.93 4.56
C TRP A 209 15.10 -14.62 3.32
N THR A 210 14.70 -14.17 2.12
CA THR A 210 15.17 -14.78 0.87
C THR A 210 16.38 -14.05 0.29
N GLN A 211 17.13 -14.72 -0.58
CA GLN A 211 18.22 -14.07 -1.31
C GLN A 211 17.71 -12.89 -2.16
N GLN A 212 16.50 -13.01 -2.73
CA GLN A 212 15.88 -11.94 -3.52
C GLN A 212 15.58 -10.69 -2.68
N ASP A 213 15.13 -10.87 -1.43
CA ASP A 213 14.92 -9.76 -0.50
C ASP A 213 16.27 -9.08 -0.21
N ASN A 214 17.33 -9.86 0.04
CA ASN A 214 18.68 -9.32 0.23
C ASN A 214 19.17 -8.55 -1.00
N ASP A 215 19.04 -9.12 -2.20
CA ASP A 215 19.50 -8.49 -3.45
C ASP A 215 18.75 -7.17 -3.70
N THR A 216 17.45 -7.14 -3.40
CA THR A 216 16.62 -5.92 -3.48
C THR A 216 17.12 -4.87 -2.49
N LEU A 217 17.32 -5.24 -1.22
CA LEU A 217 17.79 -4.32 -0.19
C LEU A 217 19.20 -3.80 -0.44
N GLN A 218 20.11 -4.64 -0.93
CA GLN A 218 21.46 -4.22 -1.32
C GLN A 218 21.42 -3.27 -2.52
N THR A 219 20.53 -3.52 -3.48
CA THR A 219 20.30 -2.61 -4.63
C THR A 219 19.83 -1.24 -4.13
N ILE A 220 18.85 -1.20 -3.22
CA ILE A 220 18.35 0.06 -2.63
C ILE A 220 19.45 0.76 -1.83
N LYS A 221 20.18 0.02 -0.97
CA LYS A 221 21.29 0.58 -0.17
C LYS A 221 22.37 1.19 -1.05
N LYS A 222 22.76 0.48 -2.12
CA LYS A 222 23.74 0.98 -3.09
C LYS A 222 23.23 2.24 -3.77
N PHE A 223 21.99 2.23 -4.24
CA PHE A 223 21.36 3.40 -4.85
C PHE A 223 21.36 4.60 -3.90
N LEU A 224 20.96 4.44 -2.64
CA LEU A 224 20.96 5.52 -1.66
C LEU A 224 22.37 5.99 -1.30
N SER A 225 23.36 5.10 -1.26
CA SER A 225 24.77 5.47 -1.02
C SER A 225 25.37 6.26 -2.18
N ASP A 226 25.00 5.93 -3.42
CA ASP A 226 25.49 6.59 -4.63
C ASP A 226 24.82 7.97 -4.86
N ASN A 227 23.72 8.27 -4.16
CA ASN A 227 22.92 9.48 -4.33
C ASN A 227 22.79 10.27 -3.02
N GLU A 228 23.75 11.16 -2.75
CA GLU A 228 23.87 11.95 -1.50
C GLU A 228 22.61 12.76 -1.17
N ASP A 229 21.88 13.22 -2.19
CA ASP A 229 20.62 13.94 -2.05
C ASP A 229 19.54 13.13 -1.33
N LEU A 230 19.45 11.84 -1.61
CA LEU A 230 18.49 10.93 -0.98
C LEU A 230 19.08 10.28 0.27
N HIS A 231 20.40 10.05 0.29
CA HIS A 231 21.08 9.40 1.41
C HIS A 231 20.72 10.00 2.77
N SER A 232 20.65 11.33 2.85
CA SER A 232 20.40 12.04 4.11
C SER A 232 19.03 11.74 4.73
N ASP A 233 18.01 11.53 3.90
CA ASP A 233 16.64 11.26 4.31
C ASP A 233 16.43 9.81 4.75
N PHE A 234 17.20 8.88 4.19
CA PHE A 234 17.06 7.43 4.44
C PHE A 234 18.16 6.83 5.33
N LYS A 235 18.91 7.65 6.07
CA LYS A 235 19.98 7.17 6.96
C LYS A 235 19.48 6.12 7.97
N ALA A 236 18.30 6.32 8.52
CA ALA A 236 17.71 5.39 9.48
C ALA A 236 17.44 4.01 8.85
N ASP A 237 16.89 3.98 7.64
CA ASP A 237 16.62 2.74 6.90
C ASP A 237 17.92 2.04 6.49
N ILE A 238 18.95 2.79 6.08
CA ILE A 238 20.28 2.24 5.78
C ILE A 238 20.87 1.54 7.01
N VAL A 239 20.80 2.17 8.19
CA VAL A 239 21.28 1.55 9.44
C VAL A 239 20.44 0.33 9.81
N ARG A 240 19.11 0.40 9.64
CA ARG A 240 18.21 -0.74 9.85
C ARG A 240 18.60 -1.92 8.97
N PHE A 241 18.94 -1.69 7.70
CA PHE A 241 19.44 -2.75 6.82
C PHE A 241 20.73 -3.37 7.30
N GLU A 242 21.69 -2.58 7.75
CA GLU A 242 22.97 -3.08 8.24
C GLU A 242 22.80 -3.94 9.48
N SER A 243 21.89 -3.54 10.38
CA SER A 243 21.52 -4.35 11.54
C SER A 243 20.88 -5.67 11.12
N LEU A 244 19.88 -5.63 10.23
CA LEU A 244 19.19 -6.83 9.74
C LEU A 244 20.15 -7.79 9.03
N TYR A 245 21.03 -7.28 8.15
CA TYR A 245 22.04 -8.06 7.44
C TYR A 245 23.04 -8.71 8.40
N SER A 246 23.50 -7.95 9.40
CA SER A 246 24.42 -8.47 10.42
C SER A 246 23.78 -9.65 11.17
N HIS A 247 22.54 -9.52 11.65
CA HIS A 247 21.82 -10.60 12.34
C HIS A 247 21.72 -11.89 11.52
N LEU A 248 21.63 -11.81 10.20
CA LEU A 248 21.54 -12.97 9.31
C LEU A 248 22.89 -13.66 9.10
N THR A 249 23.95 -12.88 8.84
CA THR A 249 25.31 -13.44 8.70
C THR A 249 25.78 -14.15 9.97
N PHE A 250 25.39 -13.66 11.15
CA PHE A 250 25.65 -14.33 12.42
C PHE A 250 24.80 -15.60 12.62
N ALA A 251 23.56 -15.64 12.15
CA ALA A 251 22.71 -16.82 12.26
C ALA A 251 23.18 -17.99 11.37
N GLU A 252 23.68 -17.68 10.16
CA GLU A 252 24.28 -18.69 9.27
C GLU A 252 25.63 -19.18 9.78
N GLY A 253 26.42 -18.32 10.44
CA GLY A 253 27.71 -18.66 11.05
C GLY A 253 27.63 -19.51 12.34
N CYS A 254 26.47 -19.58 12.99
CA CYS A 254 26.24 -20.39 14.19
C CYS A 254 25.65 -21.79 13.90
N SER A 255 25.52 -22.18 12.63
CA SER A 255 24.98 -23.47 12.20
C SER A 255 26.05 -24.53 11.86
N LEU A 256 27.28 -24.38 12.39
CA LEU A 256 28.40 -25.32 12.21
C LEU A 256 28.81 -25.97 13.54
#